data_AF-A0A831QKA7-F1
#
_entry.id   AF-A0A831QKA7-F1
#
_cell.length_a   1.000
_cell.length_b   1.000
_cell.length_c   1.000
_cell.angle_alpha   90.00
_cell.angle_beta   90.00
_cell.angle_gamma   90.00
#
_symmetry.space_group_name_H-M   'P 1'
#
loop_
_entity.id
_entity.type
_entity.pdbx_description
1 polymer ?
#
loop_
_entity_poly.entity_id
_entity_poly.type
_entity_poly.pdbx_seq_one_letter_code
_entity_poly.pdbx_strand_id
1 'polypeptide(L)'
;MKIINDETYDLAAAEWQYQMILILKCTLEKHGVEKSKLKDICGDFAFDLAMLQDQGEIQLDGKELRPVICFEDSEGSLKYNSTNQSQIHDYAFGNVSEAFGK
;
A
#
# COMPACT_ATOMS: atom_id res chain seq x y z
N MET A 1 -17.55 -4.88 -15.15
CA MET A 1 -16.84 -4.10 -14.12
C MET A 1 -15.99 -3.07 -14.85
N LYS A 2 -16.07 -1.79 -14.45
CA LYS A 2 -15.52 -0.67 -15.21
C LYS A 2 -14.02 -0.53 -14.91
N ILE A 3 -13.22 -0.35 -15.95
CA ILE A 3 -11.79 -0.08 -15.85
C ILE A 3 -11.66 1.39 -15.47
N ILE A 4 -11.04 1.68 -14.32
CA ILE A 4 -10.66 3.04 -13.92
C ILE A 4 -9.21 2.94 -13.47
N ASN A 5 -8.31 3.09 -14.44
CA ASN A 5 -6.89 3.35 -14.21
C ASN A 5 -6.63 4.80 -14.61
N ASP A 6 -6.93 5.71 -13.70
CA ASP A 6 -6.69 7.14 -13.84
C ASP A 6 -5.87 7.62 -12.62
N GLU A 7 -5.47 8.89 -12.64
CA GLU A 7 -4.73 9.51 -11.53
C GLU A 7 -5.43 9.32 -10.17
N THR A 8 -6.74 9.08 -10.15
CA THR A 8 -7.48 8.89 -8.89
C THR A 8 -7.21 7.53 -8.25
N TYR A 9 -6.85 6.49 -9.01
CA TYR A 9 -6.39 5.22 -8.43
C TYR A 9 -5.02 5.41 -7.78
N ASP A 10 -4.08 6.06 -8.47
CA ASP A 10 -2.72 6.29 -7.97
C ASP A 10 -2.72 7.09 -6.66
N LEU A 11 -3.49 8.18 -6.64
CA LEU A 11 -3.68 8.99 -5.45
C LEU A 11 -4.32 8.18 -4.30
N ALA A 12 -5.32 7.35 -4.60
CA ALA A 12 -5.95 6.50 -3.59
C ALA A 12 -4.99 5.42 -3.05
N ALA A 13 -4.18 4.82 -3.91
CA ALA A 13 -3.18 3.82 -3.53
C ALA A 13 -2.07 4.41 -2.67
N ALA A 14 -1.55 5.58 -3.05
CA ALA A 14 -0.55 6.32 -2.28
C ALA A 14 -1.10 6.71 -0.90
N GLU A 15 -2.32 7.28 -0.83
CA GLU A 15 -2.97 7.65 0.42
C GLU A 15 -3.24 6.42 1.31
N TRP A 16 -3.72 5.31 0.73
CA TRP A 16 -3.95 4.07 1.46
C TRP A 16 -2.66 3.54 2.10
N GLN A 17 -1.54 3.54 1.37
CA GLN A 17 -0.25 3.12 1.90
C GLN A 17 0.23 4.07 3.01
N TYR A 18 0.05 5.38 2.85
CA TYR A 18 0.36 6.37 3.89
C TYR A 18 -0.43 6.12 5.19
N GLN A 19 -1.75 5.94 5.09
CA GLN A 19 -2.60 5.64 6.25
C GLN A 19 -2.17 4.34 6.94
N MET A 20 -1.82 3.32 6.16
CA MET A 20 -1.28 2.05 6.70
C MET A 20 0.03 2.27 7.45
N ILE A 21 0.95 3.09 6.94
CA ILE A 21 2.21 3.45 7.62
C ILE A 21 1.94 4.17 8.94
N LEU A 22 0.98 5.11 8.97
CA LEU A 22 0.59 5.81 10.20
C LEU A 22 0.03 4.85 11.25
N ILE A 23 -0.82 3.91 10.83
CA ILE A 23 -1.38 2.89 11.72
C ILE A 23 -0.27 2.01 12.30
N LEU A 24 0.65 1.54 11.46
CA LEU A 24 1.78 0.71 11.90
C LEU A 24 2.68 1.48 12.86
N LYS A 25 3.09 2.70 12.51
CA LYS A 25 3.90 3.58 13.35
C LYS A 25 3.27 3.78 14.73
N CYS A 26 1.99 4.18 14.77
CA CYS A 26 1.26 4.37 16.03
C CYS A 26 1.20 3.08 16.87
N THR A 27 1.06 1.93 16.21
CA THR A 27 1.00 0.63 16.88
C THR A 27 2.36 0.27 17.49
N LEU A 28 3.45 0.42 16.72
CA LEU A 28 4.81 0.17 17.20
C LEU A 28 5.18 1.10 18.37
N GLU A 29 4.81 2.38 18.29
CA GLU A 29 5.00 3.34 19.39
C GLU A 29 4.25 2.93 20.65
N LYS A 30 2.97 2.52 20.53
CA LYS A 30 2.17 2.02 21.66
C LYS A 30 2.79 0.79 22.33
N HIS A 31 3.49 -0.04 21.56
CA HIS A 31 4.18 -1.24 22.06
C HIS A 31 5.63 -0.98 22.50
N GLY A 32 6.08 0.28 22.52
CA GLY A 32 7.40 0.64 23.04
C GLY A 32 8.56 0.27 22.13
N VAL A 33 8.33 0.11 20.82
CA VAL A 33 9.40 -0.10 19.85
C VAL A 33 10.28 1.15 19.81
N GLU A 34 11.59 0.92 19.78
CA GLU A 34 12.59 1.99 19.83
C GLU A 34 12.42 2.96 18.65
N LYS A 35 12.39 4.27 18.94
CA LYS A 35 12.19 5.32 17.93
C LYS A 35 13.17 5.26 16.76
N SER A 36 14.41 4.83 17.03
CA SER A 36 15.46 4.67 16.02
C SER A 36 15.12 3.60 14.97
N LYS A 37 14.30 2.60 15.33
CA LYS A 37 13.90 1.48 14.46
C LYS A 37 12.58 1.69 13.76
N LEU A 38 11.75 2.61 14.22
CA LEU A 38 10.39 2.80 13.71
C LEU A 38 10.38 3.11 12.21
N LYS A 39 11.27 4.00 11.74
CA LYS A 39 11.32 4.39 10.33
C LYS A 39 11.69 3.20 9.45
N ASP A 40 12.70 2.44 9.86
CA ASP A 40 13.19 1.28 9.10
C ASP A 40 12.12 0.18 9.06
N ILE A 41 11.50 -0.16 10.20
CA ILE A 41 10.42 -1.16 10.27
C ILE A 41 9.23 -0.75 9.38
N CYS A 42 8.79 0.51 9.45
CA CYS A 42 7.70 0.98 8.61
C CYS A 42 8.09 1.00 7.12
N GLY A 43 9.35 1.33 6.82
CA GLY A 43 9.92 1.30 5.47
C GLY A 43 9.88 -0.09 4.85
N ASP A 44 10.52 -1.04 5.54
CA ASP A 44 10.60 -2.44 5.10
C ASP A 44 9.20 -3.03 4.96
N PHE A 45 8.32 -2.83 5.94
CA PHE A 45 6.95 -3.32 5.89
C PHE A 45 6.16 -2.75 4.71
N ALA A 46 6.21 -1.43 4.51
CA ALA A 46 5.45 -0.77 3.45
C ALA A 46 5.94 -1.19 2.06
N PHE A 47 7.26 -1.34 1.89
CA PHE A 47 7.85 -1.81 0.65
C PHE A 47 7.51 -3.27 0.37
N ASP A 48 7.70 -4.17 1.34
CA ASP A 48 7.41 -5.61 1.17
C ASP A 48 5.92 -5.86 0.87
N LEU A 49 5.02 -5.14 1.56
CA LEU A 49 3.58 -5.22 1.29
C LEU A 49 3.24 -4.70 -0.11
N ALA A 50 3.87 -3.61 -0.54
CA ALA A 50 3.66 -3.07 -1.88
C ALA A 50 4.17 -4.03 -2.97
N MET A 51 5.33 -4.66 -2.75
CA MET A 51 5.86 -5.69 -3.63
C MET A 51 4.91 -6.90 -3.74
N LEU A 52 4.30 -7.32 -2.63
CA LEU A 52 3.26 -8.36 -2.65
C LEU A 52 2.06 -7.95 -3.52
N GLN A 53 1.66 -6.67 -3.50
CA GLN A 53 0.55 -6.15 -4.32
C GLN A 53 0.90 -5.99 -5.80
N ASP A 54 2.11 -5.54 -6.09
CA ASP A 54 2.57 -5.24 -7.44
C ASP A 54 2.92 -6.52 -8.20
N GLN A 55 3.62 -7.44 -7.55
CA GLN A 55 4.27 -8.60 -8.19
C GLN A 55 4.05 -9.92 -7.45
N GLY A 56 3.35 -9.92 -6.31
CA GLY A 56 3.17 -11.12 -5.50
C GLY A 56 2.20 -12.13 -6.12
N GLU A 57 2.51 -13.40 -5.92
CA GLU A 57 1.67 -14.53 -6.27
C GLU A 57 1.25 -15.26 -4.98
N ILE A 58 -0.06 -15.43 -4.81
CA ILE A 58 -0.66 -16.15 -3.69
C ILE A 58 -1.21 -17.46 -4.23
N GLN A 59 -0.80 -18.57 -3.64
CA GLN A 59 -1.32 -19.90 -3.96
C GLN A 59 -2.49 -20.25 -3.04
N LEU A 60 -3.69 -20.43 -3.62
CA LEU A 60 -4.90 -20.83 -2.89
C LEU A 60 -5.64 -21.91 -3.68
N ASP A 61 -5.87 -23.08 -3.05
CA ASP A 61 -6.57 -24.22 -3.65
C ASP A 61 -6.02 -24.63 -5.03
N GLY A 62 -4.69 -24.61 -5.18
CA GLY A 62 -3.99 -24.93 -6.42
C GLY A 62 -4.12 -23.88 -7.52
N LYS A 63 -4.60 -22.67 -7.18
CA LYS A 63 -4.68 -21.53 -8.08
C LYS A 63 -3.71 -20.45 -7.66
N GLU A 64 -3.07 -19.86 -8.64
CA GLU A 64 -2.24 -18.68 -8.49
C GLU A 64 -3.11 -17.43 -8.61
N LEU A 65 -3.02 -16.56 -7.61
CA LEU A 65 -3.78 -15.33 -7.49
C LEU A 65 -2.81 -14.17 -7.27
N ARG A 66 -3.01 -13.07 -7.99
CA ARG A 66 -2.37 -11.80 -7.66
C ARG A 66 -3.29 -11.01 -6.73
N PRO A 67 -2.81 -10.52 -5.58
CA PRO A 67 -3.59 -9.61 -4.76
C PRO A 67 -3.78 -8.29 -5.51
N VAL A 68 -5.02 -7.80 -5.52
CA VAL A 68 -5.37 -6.51 -6.12
C VAL A 68 -6.13 -5.71 -5.07
N ILE A 69 -5.70 -4.48 -4.85
CA ILE A 69 -6.47 -3.52 -4.07
C ILE A 69 -7.45 -2.78 -5.00
N CYS A 70 -8.66 -2.59 -4.50
CA CYS A 70 -9.71 -1.86 -5.20
C CYS A 70 -10.22 -0.74 -4.29
N PHE A 71 -10.55 0.39 -4.89
CA PHE A 71 -11.16 1.51 -4.20
C PHE A 71 -12.55 1.75 -4.75
N GLU A 72 -13.53 1.90 -3.87
CA GLU A 72 -14.91 2.23 -4.23
C GLU A 72 -15.13 3.73 -4.01
N ASP A 73 -15.74 4.41 -4.99
CA ASP A 73 -16.20 5.78 -4.81
C ASP A 73 -17.64 5.84 -4.28
N SER A 74 -18.10 7.05 -3.93
CA SER A 74 -19.45 7.28 -3.39
C SER A 74 -20.59 6.87 -4.32
N GLU A 75 -20.31 6.70 -5.62
CA GLU A 75 -21.28 6.26 -6.62
C GLU A 75 -21.29 4.73 -6.80
N GLY A 76 -20.45 4.00 -6.06
CA GLY A 76 -20.31 2.54 -6.15
C GLY A 76 -19.44 2.05 -7.31
N SER A 77 -18.62 2.93 -7.90
CA SER A 77 -17.68 2.52 -8.95
C SER A 77 -16.38 2.00 -8.32
N LEU A 78 -15.99 0.79 -8.72
CA LEU A 78 -14.71 0.18 -8.33
C LEU A 78 -13.58 0.61 -9.25
N LYS A 79 -12.49 1.08 -8.64
CA LYS A 79 -11.22 1.45 -9.26
C LYS A 79 -10.17 0.42 -8.90
N TYR A 80 -9.45 -0.11 -9.88
CA TYR A 80 -8.43 -1.14 -9.66
C TYR A 80 -7.35 -1.10 -10.75
N ASN A 81 -6.12 -1.48 -10.38
CA ASN A 81 -4.99 -1.54 -11.30
C ASN A 81 -5.00 -2.81 -12.15
N SER A 82 -5.61 -2.72 -13.33
CA SER A 82 -5.74 -3.85 -14.28
C SER A 82 -4.49 -4.12 -15.12
N THR A 83 -3.55 -3.17 -15.24
CA THR A 83 -2.45 -3.18 -16.24
C THR A 83 -1.06 -3.12 -15.62
N ASN A 84 -0.93 -3.21 -14.29
CA ASN A 84 0.34 -3.03 -13.57
C ASN A 84 1.07 -1.72 -13.93
N GLN A 85 0.33 -0.69 -14.33
CA GLN A 85 0.92 0.61 -14.69
C GLN A 85 1.28 1.41 -13.46
N SER A 86 0.45 1.33 -12.43
CA SER A 86 0.74 1.84 -11.09
C SER A 86 1.55 0.81 -10.31
N GLN A 87 2.63 1.25 -9.68
CA GLN A 87 3.48 0.41 -8.85
C GLN A 87 3.47 0.99 -7.44
N ILE A 88 2.79 0.33 -6.52
CA ILE A 88 2.58 0.84 -5.16
C ILE A 88 3.92 0.98 -4.42
N HIS A 89 4.92 0.17 -4.78
CA HIS A 89 6.25 0.22 -4.17
C HIS A 89 6.97 1.54 -4.46
N ASP A 90 6.65 2.24 -5.56
CA ASP A 90 7.24 3.53 -5.89
C ASP A 90 6.91 4.61 -4.85
N TYR A 91 5.77 4.48 -4.15
CA TYR A 91 5.35 5.42 -3.12
C TYR A 91 5.92 5.11 -1.72
N ALA A 92 6.41 3.88 -1.48
CA ALA A 92 6.72 3.39 -0.15
C ALA A 92 7.69 4.28 0.63
N PHE A 93 8.85 4.59 0.04
CA PHE A 93 9.86 5.41 0.70
C PHE A 93 9.48 6.89 0.83
N GLY A 94 8.69 7.41 -0.12
CA GLY A 94 8.12 8.75 -0.06
C GLY A 94 7.16 8.89 1.11
N ASN A 95 6.17 8.01 1.17
CA ASN A 95 5.15 7.98 2.23
C ASN A 95 5.75 7.75 3.62
N VAL A 96 6.78 6.90 3.73
CA VAL A 96 7.50 6.68 4.99
C VAL A 96 8.28 7.93 5.40
N SER A 97 8.82 8.70 4.45
CA SER A 97 9.49 9.96 4.79
C SER A 97 8.48 11.01 5.27
N GLU A 98 7.36 11.14 4.58
CA GLU A 98 6.27 12.04 4.95
C GLU A 98 5.68 11.70 6.33
N ALA A 99 5.42 10.42 6.62
CA ALA A 99 4.90 9.96 7.91
C ALA A 99 5.83 10.25 9.11
N PHE A 100 7.11 10.53 8.85
CA PHE A 100 8.11 10.89 9.84
C PHE A 100 8.53 12.38 9.75
N GLY A 101 7.80 13.19 8.99
CA GLY A 101 7.97 14.64 8.92
C GLY A 101 9.23 15.10 8.18
N LYS A 102 9.63 14.36 7.14
CA LYS A 102 10.69 14.78 6.21
C LYS A 102 10.13 15.20 4.88
#